data_AF-A0A6P1EBI8-F1
#
_entry.id   AF-A0A6P1EBI8-F1
#
_cell.length_a   1.000
_cell.length_b   1.000
_cell.length_c   1.000
_cell.angle_alpha   90.00
_cell.angle_beta   90.00
_cell.angle_gamma   90.00
#
_symmetry.space_group_name_H-M   'P 1'
#
loop_
_entity.id
_entity.type
_entity.pdbx_description
1 polymer ?
#
loop_
_entity_poly.entity_id
_entity_poly.type
_entity_poly.pdbx_seq_one_letter_code
_entity_poly.pdbx_strand_id
1 'polypeptide(L)'
;MMKKISAKQQRAIDALKHDSDNQLLIQKLQWESTNTDHGDQIENNPQLRDLIYTHEVIKHCLANTSAPTRAIITDMYLHQSDLNTEGIAQKLHMTRRTLYNRRKKFLDELIRLLG
;
A
#
# COMPACT_ATOMS: atom_id res chain seq x y z
N MET A 1 17.76 6.30 -19.59
CA MET A 1 18.26 6.30 -18.19
C MET A 1 17.05 6.15 -17.24
N MET A 2 16.79 4.94 -16.73
CA MET A 2 15.73 4.76 -15.72
C MET A 2 16.21 5.39 -14.41
N LYS A 3 15.47 6.39 -13.90
CA LYS A 3 15.75 7.00 -12.59
C LYS A 3 15.61 5.94 -11.50
N LYS A 4 16.64 5.78 -10.66
CA LYS A 4 16.60 4.91 -9.48
C LYS A 4 15.41 5.32 -8.59
N ILE A 5 14.65 4.34 -8.12
CA ILE A 5 13.60 4.53 -7.11
C ILE A 5 14.28 5.01 -5.83
N SER A 6 13.74 6.03 -5.15
CA SER A 6 14.32 6.51 -3.90
C SER A 6 14.07 5.51 -2.76
N ALA A 7 14.92 5.52 -1.71
CA ALA A 7 14.72 4.64 -0.56
C ALA A 7 13.34 4.82 0.10
N LYS A 8 12.83 6.07 0.14
CA LYS A 8 11.48 6.37 0.64
C LYS A 8 10.39 5.77 -0.25
N GLN A 9 10.55 5.84 -1.57
CA GLN A 9 9.62 5.22 -2.51
C GLN A 9 9.65 3.70 -2.44
N GLN A 10 10.81 3.10 -2.16
CA GLN A 10 10.91 1.65 -1.97
C GLN A 10 10.13 1.21 -0.73
N ARG A 11 10.28 1.90 0.41
CA ARG A 11 9.50 1.61 1.63
C ARG A 11 7.99 1.72 1.40
N ALA A 12 7.53 2.74 0.69
CA ALA A 12 6.12 2.89 0.36
C ALA A 12 5.60 1.76 -0.56
N ILE A 13 6.42 1.30 -1.51
CA ILE A 13 6.10 0.15 -2.36
C ILE A 13 6.05 -1.14 -1.53
N ASP A 14 7.00 -1.33 -0.62
CA ASP A 14 7.05 -2.52 0.24
C ASP A 14 5.81 -2.54 1.17
N ALA A 15 5.41 -1.40 1.73
CA ALA A 15 4.19 -1.28 2.51
C ALA A 15 2.94 -1.69 1.71
N LEU A 16 2.84 -1.26 0.45
CA LEU A 16 1.74 -1.68 -0.43
C LEU A 16 1.74 -3.18 -0.73
N LYS A 17 2.90 -3.76 -1.05
CA LYS A 17 3.01 -5.18 -1.41
C LYS A 17 2.65 -6.12 -0.26
N HIS A 18 2.96 -5.71 0.97
CA HIS A 18 2.67 -6.50 2.17
C HIS A 18 1.33 -6.12 2.82
N ASP A 19 0.54 -5.20 2.25
CA ASP A 19 -0.70 -4.72 2.87
C ASP A 19 -1.70 -5.86 3.11
N SER A 20 -1.81 -6.79 2.17
CA SER A 20 -2.65 -7.99 2.33
C SER A 20 -2.17 -8.90 3.47
N ASP A 21 -0.87 -9.15 3.56
CA ASP A 21 -0.29 -9.98 4.61
C ASP A 21 -0.40 -9.29 5.98
N ASN A 22 -0.21 -7.97 6.00
CA ASN A 22 -0.39 -7.14 7.19
C ASN A 22 -1.86 -7.15 7.65
N GLN A 23 -2.82 -7.11 6.73
CA GLN A 23 -4.25 -7.20 7.06
C GLN A 23 -4.59 -8.55 7.71
N LEU A 24 -4.08 -9.66 7.17
CA LEU A 24 -4.25 -10.99 7.76
C LEU A 24 -3.62 -11.07 9.16
N LEU A 25 -2.43 -10.50 9.32
CA LEU A 25 -1.74 -10.44 10.61
C LEU A 25 -2.50 -9.59 11.64
N ILE A 26 -3.04 -8.43 11.23
CA ILE A 26 -3.89 -7.58 12.08
C ILE A 26 -5.12 -8.35 12.54
N GLN A 27 -5.84 -9.02 11.63
CA GLN A 27 -7.02 -9.82 11.97
C GLN A 27 -6.69 -10.95 12.95
N LYS A 28 -5.58 -11.65 12.72
CA LYS A 28 -5.13 -12.72 13.62
C LYS A 28 -4.82 -12.19 15.03
N LEU A 29 -4.04 -11.12 15.12
CA LEU A 29 -3.65 -10.52 16.41
C LEU A 29 -4.86 -9.92 17.15
N GLN A 30 -5.82 -9.34 16.43
CA GLN A 30 -7.09 -8.88 17.01
C GLN A 30 -7.91 -10.04 17.56
N TRP A 31 -8.04 -11.14 16.81
CA TRP A 31 -8.75 -12.33 17.26
C TRP A 31 -8.10 -12.95 18.51
N GLU A 32 -6.76 -13.07 18.53
CA GLU A 32 -6.01 -13.58 19.68
C GLU A 32 -6.23 -12.72 20.94
N SER A 33 -6.26 -11.39 20.79
CA SER A 33 -6.51 -10.46 21.90
C SER A 33 -7.96 -10.51 22.41
N THR A 34 -8.94 -10.82 21.55
CA THR A 34 -10.35 -10.94 21.96
C THR A 34 -10.71 -12.27 22.61
N ASN A 35 -9.91 -13.33 22.37
CA ASN A 35 -10.18 -14.69 22.88
C ASN A 35 -9.26 -15.10 24.03
N THR A 36 -8.35 -14.23 24.44
CA THR A 36 -7.56 -14.38 25.67
C THR A 36 -8.02 -13.31 26.66
N ASP A 37 -8.03 -13.61 27.96
CA ASP A 37 -8.36 -12.69 29.08
C ASP A 37 -7.34 -11.53 29.23
N HIS A 38 -6.68 -11.14 28.13
CA HIS A 38 -5.61 -10.18 28.02
C HIS A 38 -5.97 -9.07 27.01
N GLY A 39 -7.17 -8.49 27.17
CA GLY A 39 -7.70 -7.41 26.33
C GLY A 39 -6.80 -6.17 26.17
N ASP A 40 -5.75 -6.03 26.99
CA ASP A 40 -4.80 -4.91 26.96
C ASP A 40 -3.61 -5.11 26.00
N GLN A 41 -3.50 -6.23 25.27
CA GLN A 41 -2.30 -6.52 24.46
C GLN A 41 -2.20 -5.75 23.14
N ILE A 42 -3.33 -5.28 22.58
CA ILE A 42 -3.31 -4.49 21.32
C ILE A 42 -2.73 -3.10 21.56
N GLU A 43 -3.08 -2.45 22.66
CA GLU A 43 -2.55 -1.13 22.99
C GLU A 43 -1.06 -1.17 23.36
N ASN A 44 -0.58 -2.30 23.89
CA ASN A 44 0.80 -2.44 24.34
C ASN A 44 1.73 -3.08 23.30
N ASN A 45 1.27 -3.29 22.06
CA ASN A 45 2.09 -3.82 20.97
C ASN A 45 2.41 -2.73 19.92
N PRO A 46 3.58 -2.08 20.00
CA PRO A 46 4.00 -1.06 19.04
C PRO A 46 4.00 -1.54 17.60
N GLN A 47 4.35 -2.80 17.36
CA GLN A 47 4.41 -3.36 16.00
C GLN A 47 2.99 -3.48 15.40
N LEU A 48 2.01 -3.91 16.20
CA LEU A 48 0.63 -3.98 15.75
C LEU A 48 0.06 -2.58 15.48
N ARG A 49 0.37 -1.59 16.33
CA ARG A 49 -0.03 -0.20 16.09
C ARG A 49 0.54 0.34 14.79
N ASP A 50 1.82 0.10 14.52
CA ASP A 50 2.46 0.54 13.27
C ASP A 50 1.85 -0.14 12.03
N LEU A 51 1.51 -1.43 12.12
CA LEU A 51 0.83 -2.16 11.05
C LEU A 51 -0.57 -1.61 10.77
N ILE A 52 -1.37 -1.40 11.83
CA ILE A 52 -2.72 -0.81 11.73
C ILE A 52 -2.63 0.59 11.13
N TYR A 53 -1.71 1.42 11.64
CA TYR A 53 -1.49 2.76 11.12
C TYR A 53 -1.13 2.75 9.64
N THR A 54 -0.18 1.90 9.24
CA THR A 54 0.24 1.76 7.83
C THR A 54 -0.93 1.36 6.94
N HIS A 55 -1.73 0.38 7.37
CA HIS A 55 -2.92 -0.07 6.64
C HIS A 55 -3.96 1.04 6.47
N GLU A 56 -4.28 1.77 7.54
CA GLU A 56 -5.24 2.87 7.48
C GLU A 56 -4.76 4.03 6.59
N VAL A 57 -3.46 4.32 6.59
CA VAL A 57 -2.86 5.29 5.65
C VAL A 57 -3.01 4.82 4.20
N ILE A 58 -2.71 3.55 3.90
CA ILE A 58 -2.87 2.99 2.54
C ILE A 58 -4.33 3.08 2.10
N LYS A 59 -5.25 2.66 2.96
CA LYS A 59 -6.70 2.71 2.71
C LYS A 59 -7.17 4.15 2.46
N HIS A 60 -6.70 5.10 3.26
CA HIS A 60 -6.99 6.52 3.08
C HIS A 60 -6.46 7.06 1.74
N CYS A 61 -5.21 6.73 1.36
CA CYS A 61 -4.65 7.11 0.07
C CYS A 61 -5.45 6.52 -1.10
N LEU A 62 -5.82 5.25 -1.02
CA LEU A 62 -6.62 4.58 -2.05
C LEU A 62 -8.02 5.20 -2.16
N ALA A 63 -8.68 5.50 -1.03
CA ALA A 63 -10.00 6.12 -1.01
C ALA A 63 -10.01 7.50 -1.68
N ASN A 64 -8.99 8.33 -1.42
CA ASN A 64 -8.90 9.71 -1.89
C ASN A 64 -8.27 9.88 -3.28
N THR A 65 -7.77 8.81 -3.90
CA THR A 65 -7.23 8.89 -5.26
C THR A 65 -8.29 8.57 -6.32
N SER A 66 -8.09 9.14 -7.51
CA SER A 66 -8.94 8.88 -8.69
C SER A 66 -8.96 7.40 -9.07
N ALA A 67 -10.09 6.91 -9.59
CA ALA A 67 -10.25 5.51 -10.00
C ALA A 67 -9.14 4.99 -10.95
N PRO A 68 -8.67 5.74 -11.97
CA PRO A 68 -7.55 5.30 -12.80
C PRO A 68 -6.24 5.16 -12.03
N THR A 69 -6.00 6.00 -11.03
CA THR A 69 -4.78 5.92 -10.20
C THR A 69 -4.85 4.74 -9.25
N ARG A 70 -6.04 4.47 -8.69
CA ARG A 70 -6.31 3.28 -7.89
C ARG A 70 -6.04 2.00 -8.69
N ALA A 71 -6.56 1.91 -9.91
CA ALA A 71 -6.31 0.78 -10.80
C ALA A 71 -4.81 0.55 -11.08
N ILE A 72 -4.04 1.63 -11.30
CA ILE A 72 -2.57 1.53 -11.44
C ILE A 72 -1.95 0.92 -10.18
N ILE A 73 -2.26 1.44 -8.99
CA ILE A 73 -1.66 0.97 -7.74
C ILE A 73 -2.06 -0.47 -7.43
N THR A 74 -3.33 -0.80 -7.66
CA THR A 74 -3.84 -2.17 -7.51
C THR A 74 -3.10 -3.13 -8.44
N ASP A 75 -3.09 -2.89 -9.75
CA ASP A 75 -2.44 -3.79 -10.71
C ASP A 75 -0.91 -3.89 -10.53
N MET A 76 -0.26 -2.84 -10.02
CA MET A 76 1.20 -2.84 -9.85
C MET A 76 1.68 -3.44 -8.52
N TYR A 77 0.89 -3.32 -7.45
CA TYR A 77 1.38 -3.56 -6.08
C TYR A 77 0.48 -4.42 -5.22
N LEU A 78 -0.84 -4.36 -5.40
CA LEU A 78 -1.79 -5.10 -4.55
C LEU A 78 -2.21 -6.42 -5.20
N HIS A 79 -2.31 -6.44 -6.53
CA HIS A 79 -2.46 -7.65 -7.31
C HIS A 79 -1.11 -8.02 -7.91
N GLN A 80 -0.71 -9.27 -7.76
CA GLN A 80 0.45 -9.83 -8.45
C GLN A 80 0.10 -10.02 -9.93
N SER A 81 -0.09 -8.92 -10.66
CA SER A 81 -0.31 -8.98 -12.10
C SER A 81 0.96 -9.40 -12.81
N ASP A 82 0.85 -10.31 -13.76
CA ASP A 82 1.95 -10.67 -14.68
C ASP A 82 2.27 -9.54 -15.67
N LEU A 83 1.45 -8.49 -15.72
CA LEU A 83 1.65 -7.35 -16.59
C LEU A 83 2.78 -6.47 -16.08
N ASN A 84 3.75 -6.22 -16.96
CA ASN A 84 4.73 -5.17 -16.73
C ASN A 84 4.08 -3.77 -16.86
N THR A 85 4.84 -2.72 -16.58
CA THR A 85 4.35 -1.33 -16.65
C THR A 85 3.75 -0.95 -18.01
N GLU A 86 4.25 -1.53 -19.11
CA GLU A 86 3.70 -1.30 -20.46
C GLU A 86 2.32 -1.96 -20.59
N GLY A 87 2.21 -3.23 -20.19
CA GLY A 87 0.96 -3.99 -20.23
C GLY A 87 -0.14 -3.32 -19.41
N ILE A 88 0.20 -2.80 -18.22
CA ILE A 88 -0.75 -2.05 -17.39
C ILE A 88 -1.17 -0.73 -18.07
N ALA A 89 -0.22 -0.01 -18.68
CA ALA A 89 -0.55 1.23 -19.39
C ALA A 89 -1.52 0.97 -20.56
N GLN A 90 -1.28 -0.11 -21.31
CA GLN A 90 -2.15 -0.55 -22.41
C GLN A 90 -3.53 -0.97 -21.91
N LYS A 91 -3.59 -1.81 -20.87
CA LYS A 91 -4.83 -2.25 -20.22
C LYS A 91 -5.69 -1.07 -19.76
N LEU A 92 -5.06 -0.03 -19.23
CA LEU A 92 -5.75 1.16 -18.73
C LEU A 92 -5.90 2.28 -19.77
N HIS A 93 -5.65 2.00 -21.05
CA HIS A 93 -5.77 2.94 -22.16
C HIS A 93 -5.07 4.29 -21.91
N MET A 94 -3.85 4.26 -21.36
CA MET A 94 -3.08 5.46 -21.06
C MET A 94 -1.62 5.35 -21.49
N THR A 95 -0.96 6.50 -21.65
CA THR A 95 0.47 6.51 -21.93
C THR A 95 1.28 6.11 -20.70
N ARG A 96 2.46 5.49 -20.90
CA ARG A 96 3.42 5.23 -19.81
C ARG A 96 3.75 6.46 -18.99
N ARG A 97 3.85 7.62 -19.63
CA ARG A 97 4.16 8.89 -18.97
C ARG A 97 3.05 9.29 -18.01
N THR A 98 1.80 9.16 -18.43
CA THR A 98 0.62 9.40 -17.58
C THR A 98 0.59 8.42 -16.41
N LEU A 99 0.80 7.12 -16.67
CA LEU A 99 0.86 6.10 -15.62
C LEU A 99 1.95 6.44 -14.59
N TYR A 100 3.18 6.71 -15.05
CA TYR A 100 4.30 7.03 -14.17
C TYR A 100 4.04 8.26 -13.31
N ASN A 101 3.47 9.33 -13.89
CA ASN A 101 3.17 10.55 -13.15
C ASN A 101 2.09 10.34 -12.10
N ARG A 102 1.03 9.59 -12.41
CA ARG A 102 -0.04 9.25 -11.46
C ARG A 102 0.48 8.40 -10.32
N ARG A 103 1.22 7.33 -10.65
CA ARG A 103 1.90 6.47 -9.69
C ARG A 103 2.83 7.27 -8.78
N LYS A 104 3.68 8.13 -9.34
CA LYS A 104 4.61 8.95 -8.55
C LYS A 104 3.87 9.85 -7.57
N LYS A 105 2.84 10.57 -8.01
CA LYS A 105 2.03 11.43 -7.13
C LYS A 105 1.41 10.65 -5.98
N PHE A 106 0.88 9.46 -6.25
CA PHE A 106 0.33 8.59 -5.22
C PHE A 106 1.41 8.17 -4.21
N LEU A 107 2.57 7.70 -4.69
CA LEU A 107 3.66 7.27 -3.80
C LEU A 107 4.23 8.44 -2.99
N ASP A 108 4.35 9.63 -3.57
CA ASP A 108 4.83 10.81 -2.86
C ASP A 108 3.85 11.20 -1.73
N GLU A 109 2.54 11.06 -1.96
CA GLU A 109 1.52 11.28 -0.92
C GLU A 109 1.54 10.20 0.16
N LEU A 110 1.70 8.94 -0.23
CA LEU A 110 1.82 7.83 0.71
C LEU A 110 3.05 8.00 1.61
N ILE A 111 4.20 8.38 1.04
CA ILE A 111 5.41 8.72 1.81
C ILE A 111 5.12 9.86 2.78
N ARG A 112 4.47 10.92 2.33
CA ARG A 112 4.15 12.09 3.17
C ARG A 112 3.32 11.70 4.39
N LEU A 113 2.39 10.76 4.23
CA LEU A 113 1.52 10.31 5.33
C LEU A 113 2.19 9.27 6.23
N LEU A 114 3.07 8.41 5.71
CA LEU A 114 3.77 7.41 6.53
C LEU A 114 4.94 8.00 7.36
N GLY A 115 5.48 9.17 6.97
CA GLY A 115 6.60 9.84 7.64
C GLY A 115 7.97 9.47 7.09
#